data_AF-A0A7S0HH33-F1
#
_entry.id   AF-A0A7S0HH33-F1
#
_cell.length_a   1.000
_cell.length_b   1.000
_cell.length_c   1.000
_cell.angle_alpha   90.00
_cell.angle_beta   90.00
_cell.angle_gamma   90.00
#
_symmetry.space_group_name_H-M   'P 1'
#
loop_
_entity.id
_entity.type
_entity.pdbx_description
1 polymer ?
#
loop_
_entity_poly.entity_id
_entity_poly.type
_entity_poly.pdbx_seq_one_letter_code
_entity_poly.pdbx_strand_id
1 'polypeptide(L)'
;GEMIDASKAVVLMTTNVGRDAIAAARTSHSFSEADEATPERAEALRATLVEQIRMEVLKDVCDGRWENLGRLGFMVPFLPLEANGKAAVVRRQMEQVKRR
;
A
#
# COMPACT_ATOMS: atom_id res chain seq x y z
N GLY A 1 -15.96 22.08 23.51
CA GLY A 1 -14.66 21.49 23.14
C GLY A 1 -13.96 22.44 22.20
N GLU A 2 -12.64 22.58 22.31
CA GLU A 2 -11.84 23.33 21.34
C GLU A 2 -11.83 22.60 19.99
N MET A 3 -11.92 23.36 18.89
CA MET A 3 -11.79 22.80 17.55
C MET A 3 -10.31 22.70 17.16
N ILE A 4 -9.91 21.58 16.57
CA ILE A 4 -8.58 21.38 16.00
C ILE A 4 -8.63 21.71 14.51
N ASP A 5 -7.79 22.65 14.07
CA ASP A 5 -7.57 22.94 12.66
C ASP A 5 -6.48 22.00 12.08
N ALA A 6 -6.90 21.07 11.21
CA ALA A 6 -6.02 20.13 10.52
C ALA A 6 -5.74 20.51 9.05
N SER A 7 -6.10 21.72 8.60
CA SER A 7 -6.01 22.14 7.20
C SER A 7 -4.59 22.07 6.60
N LYS A 8 -3.55 22.14 7.44
CA LYS A 8 -2.13 22.05 7.03
C LYS A 8 -1.51 20.67 7.27
N ALA A 9 -2.28 19.70 7.77
CA ALA A 9 -1.78 18.36 8.07
C ALA A 9 -2.19 17.37 6.96
N VAL A 10 -1.26 16.49 6.56
CA VAL A 10 -1.58 15.31 5.76
C VAL A 10 -1.91 14.18 6.72
N VAL A 11 -3.15 13.70 6.69
CA VAL A 11 -3.59 12.57 7.52
C VAL A 11 -3.28 11.28 6.77
N LEU A 12 -2.35 10.49 7.31
CA LEU A 12 -1.97 9.18 6.78
C LEU A 12 -2.49 8.08 7.71
N MET A 13 -3.27 7.16 7.15
CA MET A 13 -3.74 5.97 7.84
C MET A 13 -3.12 4.74 7.20
N THR A 14 -2.70 3.77 8.01
CA THR A 14 -2.17 2.49 7.52
C THR A 14 -2.97 1.35 8.12
N THR A 15 -3.19 0.30 7.33
CA THR A 15 -3.91 -0.91 7.75
C THR A 15 -3.32 -2.12 7.04
N ASN A 16 -3.50 -3.29 7.65
CA ASN A 16 -3.14 -4.58 7.05
C ASN A 16 -4.34 -5.26 6.36
N VAL A 17 -5.49 -4.58 6.28
CA VAL A 17 -6.64 -5.01 5.47
C VAL A 17 -6.21 -5.14 4.00
N GLY A 18 -6.67 -6.19 3.33
CA GLY A 18 -6.24 -6.51 1.97
C GLY A 18 -4.93 -7.30 1.87
N ARG A 19 -4.31 -7.73 2.99
CA ARG A 19 -3.06 -8.53 2.92
C ARG A 19 -3.20 -9.78 2.04
N ASP A 20 -4.37 -10.42 2.08
CA ASP A 20 -4.62 -11.68 1.39
C ASP A 20 -4.80 -11.43 -0.11
N ALA A 21 -5.53 -10.38 -0.50
CA ALA A 21 -5.62 -9.93 -1.89
C ALA A 21 -4.24 -9.55 -2.47
N ILE A 22 -3.43 -8.82 -1.71
CA ILE A 22 -2.06 -8.44 -2.09
C ILE A 22 -1.17 -9.68 -2.23
N ALA A 23 -1.27 -10.63 -1.30
CA ALA A 23 -0.50 -11.87 -1.35
C ALA A 23 -0.93 -12.77 -2.52
N ALA A 24 -2.22 -12.85 -2.81
CA ALA A 24 -2.77 -13.61 -3.93
C ALA A 24 -2.32 -13.02 -5.28
N ALA A 25 -2.34 -11.70 -5.42
CA ALA A 25 -1.83 -11.00 -6.61
C ALA A 25 -0.36 -11.34 -6.91
N ARG A 26 0.44 -11.61 -5.88
CA ARG A 26 1.83 -12.09 -6.03
C ARG A 26 1.91 -13.50 -6.62
N THR A 27 0.96 -14.37 -6.29
CA THR A 27 0.97 -15.77 -6.75
C THR A 27 0.32 -15.97 -8.12
N SER A 28 -0.69 -15.17 -8.46
CA SER A 28 -1.40 -15.26 -9.74
C SER A 28 -0.64 -14.61 -10.89
N HIS A 29 0.22 -13.65 -10.59
CA HIS A 29 1.19 -13.14 -11.53
C HIS A 29 2.48 -13.90 -11.28
N SER A 30 2.81 -14.87 -12.15
CA SER A 30 4.12 -15.49 -12.15
C SER A 30 5.16 -14.41 -12.48
N PHE A 31 5.63 -13.71 -11.46
CA PHE A 31 6.77 -12.82 -11.56
C PHE A 31 7.98 -13.69 -11.86
N SER A 32 8.18 -13.98 -13.14
CA SER A 32 9.47 -14.42 -13.66
C SER A 32 10.50 -13.42 -13.14
N GLU A 33 11.55 -13.90 -12.47
CA GLU A 33 12.64 -13.09 -11.93
C GLU A 33 13.30 -12.18 -13.00
N ALA A 34 12.99 -12.38 -14.29
CA ALA A 34 13.46 -11.59 -15.42
C ALA A 34 12.54 -10.42 -15.84
N ASP A 35 11.33 -10.30 -15.30
CA ASP A 35 10.38 -9.24 -15.68
C ASP A 35 10.42 -8.12 -14.62
N GLU A 36 11.29 -7.12 -14.83
CA GLU A 36 11.21 -5.87 -14.11
C GLU A 36 9.79 -5.28 -14.29
N ALA A 37 9.00 -5.24 -13.22
CA ALA A 37 7.69 -4.62 -13.24
C ALA A 37 7.86 -3.15 -13.62
N THR A 38 7.50 -2.79 -14.85
CA THR A 38 7.52 -1.39 -15.28
C THR A 38 6.59 -0.57 -14.39
N PRO A 39 6.85 0.74 -14.17
CA PRO A 39 5.99 1.59 -13.35
C PRO A 39 4.51 1.51 -13.73
N GLU A 40 4.20 1.37 -15.01
CA GLU A 40 2.84 1.28 -15.56
C GLU A 40 2.13 0.00 -15.13
N ARG A 41 2.85 -1.13 -15.13
CA ARG A 41 2.32 -2.42 -14.65
C ARG A 41 2.04 -2.38 -13.15
N ALA A 42 2.95 -1.79 -12.38
CA ALA A 42 2.76 -1.63 -10.94
C ALA A 42 1.52 -0.76 -10.64
N GLU A 43 1.30 0.31 -11.41
CA GLU A 43 0.14 1.18 -11.24
C GLU A 43 -1.18 0.50 -11.64
N ALA A 44 -1.20 -0.24 -12.76
CA ALA A 44 -2.37 -1.02 -13.16
C ALA A 44 -2.75 -2.09 -12.13
N LEU A 45 -1.74 -2.74 -11.53
CA LEU A 45 -1.95 -3.71 -10.46
C LEU A 45 -2.50 -3.05 -9.19
N ARG A 46 -1.98 -1.88 -8.81
CA ARG A 46 -2.52 -1.11 -7.67
C ARG A 46 -3.98 -0.75 -7.88
N ALA A 47 -4.35 -0.26 -9.06
CA ALA A 47 -5.75 0.09 -9.36
C ALA A 47 -6.68 -1.13 -9.19
N THR A 48 -6.25 -2.30 -9.65
CA THR A 48 -7.02 -3.55 -9.49
C THR A 48 -7.15 -3.96 -8.02
N LEU A 49 -6.06 -3.87 -7.25
CA LEU A 49 -6.05 -4.17 -5.83
C LEU A 49 -6.91 -3.20 -5.02
N VAL A 50 -6.94 -1.91 -5.37
CA VAL A 50 -7.81 -0.92 -4.72
C VAL A 50 -9.26 -1.38 -4.80
N GLU A 51 -9.74 -1.79 -5.96
CA GLU A 51 -11.13 -2.23 -6.13
C GLU A 51 -11.44 -3.50 -5.33
N GLN A 52 -10.51 -4.44 -5.26
CA GLN A 52 -10.68 -5.66 -4.46
C GLN A 52 -10.74 -5.36 -2.96
N ILE A 53 -9.86 -4.50 -2.46
CA ILE A 53 -9.67 -4.23 -1.04
C ILE A 53 -10.71 -3.21 -0.52
N ARG A 54 -11.32 -2.43 -1.41
CA ARG A 54 -12.28 -1.36 -1.07
C ARG A 54 -13.42 -1.85 -0.16
N MET A 55 -13.97 -3.03 -0.44
CA MET A 55 -15.05 -3.61 0.36
C MET A 55 -14.59 -4.09 1.74
N GLU A 56 -13.37 -4.61 1.82
CA GLU A 56 -12.77 -5.00 3.11
C GLU A 56 -12.50 -3.76 3.97
N VAL A 57 -11.96 -2.68 3.38
CA VAL A 57 -11.73 -1.40 4.06
C VAL A 57 -13.05 -0.80 4.54
N LEU A 58 -14.09 -0.83 3.70
CA LEU A 58 -15.42 -0.37 4.10
C LEU A 58 -15.89 -1.08 5.37
N LYS A 59 -15.75 -2.41 5.41
CA LYS A 59 -16.22 -3.23 6.52
C LYS A 59 -15.35 -3.05 7.77
N ASP A 60 -14.04 -3.20 7.64
CA ASP A 60 -13.12 -3.40 8.76
C ASP A 60 -12.45 -2.11 9.26
N VAL A 61 -12.44 -1.04 8.43
CA VAL A 61 -11.87 0.27 8.79
C VAL A 61 -12.95 1.33 8.93
N CYS A 62 -13.99 1.27 8.09
CA CYS A 62 -15.03 2.30 8.04
C CYS A 62 -16.32 1.93 8.79
N ASP A 63 -16.35 0.81 9.52
CA ASP A 63 -17.53 0.26 10.24
C ASP A 63 -18.75 0.02 9.33
N GLY A 64 -18.53 -0.29 8.05
CA GLY A 64 -19.58 -0.41 7.04
C GLY A 64 -20.19 0.92 6.58
N ARG A 65 -19.65 2.07 7.03
CA ARG A 65 -20.18 3.39 6.69
C ARG A 65 -19.49 3.98 5.46
N TRP A 66 -20.26 4.11 4.38
CA TRP A 66 -19.79 4.68 3.11
C TRP A 66 -19.29 6.13 3.23
N GLU A 67 -19.82 6.91 4.16
CA GLU A 67 -19.35 8.28 4.43
C GLU A 67 -17.87 8.30 4.86
N ASN A 68 -17.47 7.37 5.74
CA ASN A 68 -16.08 7.27 6.20
C ASN A 68 -15.16 6.89 5.05
N LEU A 69 -15.59 5.94 4.20
CA LEU A 69 -14.83 5.55 3.02
C LEU A 69 -14.66 6.72 2.03
N GLY A 70 -15.71 7.53 1.84
CA GLY A 70 -15.67 8.72 0.99
C GLY A 70 -14.71 9.82 1.50
N ARG A 71 -14.43 9.86 2.81
CA ARG A 71 -13.51 10.84 3.43
C ARG A 71 -12.03 10.45 3.35
N LEU A 72 -11.70 9.19 3.05
CA LEU A 72 -10.29 8.74 2.99
C LEU A 72 -9.51 9.36 1.81
N GLY A 73 -10.19 9.82 0.77
CA GLY A 73 -9.56 10.42 -0.41
C GLY A 73 -8.91 9.36 -1.30
N PHE A 74 -7.67 8.97 -0.98
CA PHE A 74 -6.86 8.04 -1.77
C PHE A 74 -6.51 6.77 -0.98
N MET A 75 -6.59 5.62 -1.65
CA MET A 75 -6.12 4.34 -1.13
C MET A 75 -4.93 3.87 -1.97
N VAL A 76 -3.82 3.54 -1.29
CA VAL A 76 -2.59 3.11 -1.95
C VAL A 76 -2.18 1.74 -1.42
N PRO A 77 -2.41 0.65 -2.16
CA PRO A 77 -1.96 -0.67 -1.75
C PRO A 77 -0.44 -0.79 -1.94
N PHE A 78 0.23 -1.31 -0.92
CA PHE A 78 1.66 -1.59 -0.96
C PHE A 78 1.91 -2.94 -1.61
N LEU A 79 2.53 -2.93 -2.79
CA LEU A 79 2.96 -4.15 -3.45
C LEU A 79 4.15 -4.76 -2.68
N PRO A 80 4.26 -6.10 -2.63
CA PRO A 80 5.42 -6.76 -2.04
C PRO A 80 6.73 -6.29 -2.68
N LEU A 81 7.80 -6.20 -1.89
CA LEU A 81 9.12 -5.85 -2.42
C LEU A 81 9.68 -6.99 -3.27
N GLU A 82 10.09 -6.64 -4.49
CA GLU A 82 10.87 -7.50 -5.37
C GLU A 82 12.31 -7.68 -4.88
N ALA A 83 13.04 -8.64 -5.45
CA ALA A 83 14.42 -8.96 -5.06
C ALA A 83 15.34 -7.73 -5.09
N ASN A 84 15.29 -6.94 -6.17
CA ASN A 84 16.07 -5.70 -6.31
C ASN A 84 15.69 -4.65 -5.25
N GLY A 85 14.39 -4.51 -4.97
CA GLY A 85 13.89 -3.62 -3.92
C GLY A 85 14.37 -4.04 -2.53
N LYS A 86 14.33 -5.33 -2.22
CA LYS A 86 14.88 -5.89 -0.98
C LYS A 86 16.38 -5.63 -0.85
N ALA A 87 17.15 -5.89 -1.91
CA ALA A 87 18.59 -5.65 -1.93
C ALA A 87 18.93 -4.16 -1.71
N ALA A 88 18.18 -3.24 -2.33
CA ALA A 88 18.34 -1.81 -2.13
C ALA A 88 18.05 -1.37 -0.68
N VAL A 89 17.00 -1.92 -0.06
CA VAL A 89 16.69 -1.68 1.36
C VAL A 89 17.84 -2.17 2.24
N VAL A 90 18.36 -3.38 2.01
CA VAL A 90 19.50 -3.93 2.76
C VAL A 90 20.73 -3.02 2.63
N ARG A 91 21.07 -2.60 1.40
CA ARG A 91 22.21 -1.70 1.15
C ARG A 91 22.08 -0.39 1.92
N ARG A 92 20.89 0.25 1.87
CA ARG A 92 20.60 1.47 2.63
C ARG A 92 20.76 1.27 4.13
N GLN A 93 20.31 0.15 4.68
CA GLN A 93 20.46 -0.16 6.11
C GLN A 93 21.95 -0.32 6.49
N MET A 94 22.74 -1.01 5.66
CA MET A 94 24.18 -1.16 5.89
C MET A 94 24.90 0.20 5.89
N GLU A 95 24.53 1.13 5.01
CA GLU A 95 25.09 2.48 4.99
C GLU A 95 24.74 3.29 6.25
N GLN A 96 23.52 3.14 6.78
CA GLN A 96 23.12 3.79 8.03
C GLN A 96 23.88 3.25 9.24
N VAL A 97 24.16 1.94 9.26
CA VAL A 97 24.95 1.30 10.32
C VAL A 97 26.40 1.80 10.31
N LYS A 98 27.03 1.94 9.14
CA LYS A 98 28.41 2.44 9.02
C LYS A 98 28.63 3.88 9.52
N ARG A 99 27.55 4.67 9.68
CA ARG A 99 27.60 6.06 10.17
C ARG A 99 27.41 6.17 11.69
N ARG A 100 27.26 5.06 12.39
CA ARG A 100 27.22 4.97 13.86
C ARG A 100 28.56 4.46 14.37
#